data_AF-A0A059LBF4-F1
#
_entry.id   AF-A0A059LBF4-F1
#
_cell.length_a   1.000
_cell.length_b   1.000
_cell.length_c   1.000
_cell.angle_alpha   90.00
_cell.angle_beta   90.00
_cell.angle_gamma   90.00
#
_symmetry.space_group_name_H-M   'P 1'
#
loop_
_entity.id
_entity.type
_entity.pdbx_description
1 polymer ?
#
loop_
_entity_poly.entity_id
_entity_poly.type
_entity_poly.pdbx_seq_one_letter_code
_entity_poly.pdbx_strand_id
1 'polypeptide(L)'
;LVLRHARRLQVQERITRAVADDLAALLRGEEEDDAVGRDAEVLVILEAVHLCMVARGVESHTSSTMTAAGRGAWARAGAGERKEVTAALLALGSL
;
A
#
# COMPACT_ATOMS: atom_id res chain seq x y z
N LEU A 1 9.99 0.21 8.40
CA LEU A 1 9.79 -0.31 7.02
C LEU A 1 9.53 0.80 6.00
N VAL A 2 8.39 1.50 6.05
CA VAL A 2 7.99 2.52 5.04
C VAL A 2 9.07 3.57 4.76
N LEU A 3 9.65 4.18 5.81
CA LEU A 3 10.68 5.22 5.66
C LEU A 3 11.93 4.73 4.91
N ARG A 4 12.31 3.45 5.03
CA ARG A 4 13.43 2.87 4.27
C ARG A 4 13.14 2.90 2.77
N HIS A 5 11.91 2.63 2.35
CA HIS A 5 11.55 2.72 0.93
C HIS A 5 11.37 4.17 0.48
N ALA A 6 10.85 5.05 1.34
CA ALA A 6 10.53 6.43 0.96
C ALA A 6 11.76 7.34 0.77
N ARG A 7 12.90 7.04 1.41
CA ARG A 7 14.11 7.90 1.41
C ARG A 7 14.99 7.79 0.15
N ARG A 8 14.38 7.65 -1.03
CA ARG A 8 15.05 7.63 -2.34
C ARG A 8 14.09 8.06 -3.44
N LEU A 9 14.58 8.19 -4.68
CA LEU A 9 13.70 8.41 -5.82
C LEU A 9 12.75 7.23 -6.00
N GLN A 10 11.45 7.52 -6.08
CA GLN A 10 10.40 6.52 -6.07
C GLN A 10 9.34 6.78 -7.13
N VAL A 11 8.65 5.69 -7.45
CA VAL A 11 7.38 5.67 -8.19
C VAL A 11 6.36 5.10 -7.20
N GLN A 12 5.22 5.75 -7.03
CA GLN A 12 4.27 5.44 -5.94
C GLN A 12 3.83 3.97 -5.98
N GLU A 13 3.54 3.45 -7.16
CA GLU A 13 3.15 2.06 -7.41
C GLU A 13 4.22 1.07 -6.95
N ARG A 14 5.51 1.44 -7.14
CA ARG A 14 6.64 0.58 -6.76
C ARG A 14 6.83 0.54 -5.25
N ILE A 15 6.78 1.69 -4.57
CA ILE A 15 6.93 1.72 -3.12
C ILE A 15 5.78 0.98 -2.43
N THR A 16 4.54 1.15 -2.90
CA THR A 16 3.37 0.44 -2.33
C THR A 16 3.50 -1.07 -2.45
N ARG A 17 3.94 -1.58 -3.61
CA ARG A 17 4.20 -3.03 -3.78
C ARG A 17 5.35 -3.51 -2.90
N ALA A 18 6.47 -2.79 -2.87
CA ALA A 18 7.65 -3.18 -2.11
C ALA A 18 7.38 -3.21 -0.60
N VAL A 19 6.59 -2.27 -0.07
CA VAL A 19 6.16 -2.30 1.34
C VAL A 19 5.27 -3.51 1.61
N ALA A 20 4.35 -3.85 0.71
CA ALA A 20 3.50 -5.03 0.86
C ALA A 20 4.30 -6.35 0.82
N ASP A 21 5.31 -6.44 -0.06
CA ASP A 21 6.21 -7.59 -0.15
C ASP A 21 7.04 -7.76 1.12
N ASP A 22 7.72 -6.70 1.57
CA ASP A 22 8.57 -6.76 2.76
C ASP A 22 7.72 -7.01 4.03
N LEU A 23 6.50 -6.46 4.11
CA LEU A 23 5.59 -6.71 5.23
C LEU A 23 5.08 -8.16 5.24
N ALA A 24 4.69 -8.70 4.08
CA ALA A 24 4.28 -10.10 3.97
C ALA A 24 5.43 -11.06 4.33
N ALA A 25 6.67 -10.73 3.93
CA ALA A 25 7.84 -11.52 4.30
C ALA A 25 8.11 -11.46 5.81
N LEU A 26 8.01 -10.29 6.44
CA LEU A 26 8.18 -10.15 7.89
C LEU A 26 7.11 -10.92 8.69
N LEU A 27 5.87 -10.93 8.22
CA LEU A 27 4.76 -11.60 8.91
C LEU A 27 4.77 -13.13 8.78
N ARG A 28 5.47 -13.68 7.77
CA ARG A 28 5.63 -15.14 7.63
C ARG A 28 6.56 -15.75 8.69
N GLY A 29 7.38 -14.95 9.38
CA GLY A 29 8.34 -15.44 10.38
C GLY A 29 9.45 -16.33 9.80
N GLU A 30 10.32 -16.84 10.68
CA GLU A 30 11.33 -17.88 10.35
C GLU A 30 10.81 -19.31 10.62
N GLU A 31 9.66 -19.46 11.27
CA GLU A 31 9.11 -20.75 11.70
C GLU A 31 8.15 -21.30 10.64
N GLU A 32 8.66 -22.24 9.83
CA GLU A 32 7.98 -22.88 8.70
C GLU A 32 6.79 -23.78 9.10
N ASP A 33 6.62 -24.06 10.40
CA ASP A 33 5.78 -25.15 10.91
C ASP A 33 4.43 -24.73 11.53
N ASP A 34 4.18 -23.43 11.74
CA ASP A 34 2.87 -22.99 12.27
C ASP A 34 1.87 -22.80 11.12
N ALA A 35 0.76 -23.53 11.17
CA ALA A 35 -0.30 -23.55 10.15
C ALA A 35 -0.94 -22.16 9.86
N VAL A 36 -0.63 -21.15 10.67
CA VAL A 36 -1.03 -19.74 10.54
C VAL A 36 -0.15 -18.96 9.53
N GLY A 37 1.04 -19.47 9.17
CA GLY A 37 2.07 -18.73 8.43
C GLY A 37 2.07 -18.85 6.89
N ARG A 38 1.22 -19.68 6.28
CA ARG A 38 1.40 -20.05 4.85
C ARG A 38 1.09 -18.93 3.85
N ASP A 39 0.22 -17.99 4.19
CA ASP A 39 -0.15 -16.87 3.31
C ASP A 39 -0.37 -15.59 4.14
N ALA A 40 0.70 -14.86 4.49
CA ALA A 40 0.56 -13.56 5.15
C ALA A 40 -0.39 -12.64 4.36
N GLU A 41 -1.53 -12.32 4.97
CA GLU A 41 -2.59 -11.51 4.39
C GLU A 41 -2.29 -10.04 4.64
N VAL A 42 -1.89 -9.32 3.59
CA VAL A 42 -1.47 -7.93 3.70
C VAL A 42 -2.21 -7.09 2.67
N LEU A 43 -2.75 -5.96 3.11
CA LEU A 43 -3.21 -4.89 2.23
C LEU A 43 -2.47 -3.61 2.60
N VAL A 44 -1.71 -3.06 1.66
CA VAL A 44 -1.08 -1.74 1.80
C VAL A 44 -1.82 -0.77 0.91
N ILE A 45 -2.30 0.32 1.50
CA ILE A 45 -2.86 1.47 0.80
C ILE A 45 -1.95 2.66 1.09
N LEU A 46 -1.61 3.39 0.03
CA LEU A 46 -0.78 4.58 0.11
C LEU A 46 -1.45 5.70 -0.68
N GLU A 47 -1.72 6.79 0.03
CA GLU A 47 -2.16 8.06 -0.52
C GLU A 47 -1.04 9.10 -0.38
N ALA A 48 -0.80 9.85 -1.46
CA ALA A 48 0.18 10.92 -1.45
C ALA A 48 -0.17 12.03 -2.43
N VAL A 49 0.29 13.24 -2.12
CA VAL A 49 0.26 14.39 -3.01
C VAL A 49 1.62 14.54 -3.69
N HIS A 50 1.62 14.72 -5.01
CA HIS A 50 2.85 14.87 -5.79
C HIS A 50 3.12 16.34 -6.06
N LEU A 51 4.17 16.88 -5.45
CA LEU A 51 4.50 18.30 -5.58
C LEU A 51 4.80 18.71 -7.03
N CYS A 52 5.26 17.78 -7.87
CA CYS A 52 5.46 18.02 -9.29
C CYS A 52 4.15 18.30 -10.06
N MET A 53 3.00 17.83 -9.56
CA MET A 53 1.67 18.13 -10.11
C MET A 53 1.02 19.35 -9.46
N VAL A 54 1.36 19.63 -8.19
CA VAL A 54 0.79 20.76 -7.44
C VAL A 54 1.47 22.08 -7.76
N ALA A 55 2.80 22.08 -7.87
CA ALA A 55 3.61 23.30 -7.92
C ALA A 55 4.21 23.58 -9.31
N ARG A 56 4.03 22.67 -10.26
CA ARG A 56 4.54 22.78 -11.64
C ARG A 56 3.59 22.03 -12.59
N GLY A 57 3.69 22.33 -13.89
CA GLY A 57 2.93 21.61 -14.91
C GLY A 57 1.43 21.93 -14.85
N VAL A 58 0.61 20.92 -14.52
CA VAL A 58 -0.86 21.03 -14.49
C VAL A 58 -1.41 21.80 -13.29
N GLU A 59 -0.59 22.01 -12.25
CA GLU A 59 -0.93 22.81 -11.05
C GLU A 59 -2.25 22.39 -10.37
N SER A 60 -2.43 21.08 -10.18
CA SER A 60 -3.63 20.51 -9.54
C SER A 60 -3.50 20.48 -8.02
N HIS A 61 -3.93 21.55 -7.35
CA HIS A 61 -3.81 21.73 -5.90
C HIS A 61 -4.64 20.77 -5.04
N THR A 62 -5.65 20.13 -5.63
CA THR A 62 -6.58 19.25 -4.90
C THR A 62 -6.38 17.77 -5.20
N SER A 63 -5.45 17.42 -6.11
CA SER A 63 -5.25 16.03 -6.51
C SER A 63 -4.33 15.30 -5.53
N SER A 64 -4.81 14.16 -5.03
CA SER A 64 -3.99 13.11 -4.45
C SER A 64 -3.97 11.90 -5.38
N THR A 65 -2.92 11.07 -5.28
CA THR A 65 -2.83 9.78 -5.96
C THR A 65 -2.89 8.69 -4.92
N MET A 66 -3.69 7.67 -5.21
CA MET A 66 -3.86 6.51 -4.35
C MET A 66 -3.43 5.24 -5.05
N THR A 67 -2.71 4.38 -4.32
CA THR A 67 -2.26 3.08 -4.80
C THR A 67 -2.51 2.03 -3.73
N ALA A 68 -2.84 0.81 -4.14
CA ALA A 68 -3.02 -0.32 -3.23
C ALA A 68 -2.26 -1.56 -3.73
N ALA A 69 -1.76 -2.37 -2.79
CA ALA A 69 -1.13 -3.65 -3.08
C ALA A 69 -1.54 -4.71 -2.03
N GLY A 70 -2.10 -5.83 -2.50
CA GLY A 70 -2.52 -6.95 -1.66
C GLY A 70 -1.61 -8.17 -1.76
N ARG A 71 -1.48 -8.95 -0.68
CA ARG A 71 -0.82 -10.27 -0.59
C ARG A 71 -1.74 -11.25 0.17
N GLY A 72 -1.52 -12.56 -0.01
CA GLY A 72 -2.40 -13.59 0.54
C GLY A 72 -3.82 -13.46 -0.02
N ALA A 73 -4.83 -13.54 0.84
CA ALA A 73 -6.23 -13.36 0.44
C ALA A 73 -6.49 -12.03 -0.29
N TRP A 74 -5.82 -10.94 0.08
CA TRP A 74 -6.01 -9.62 -0.55
C TRP A 74 -5.55 -9.56 -2.01
N ALA A 75 -4.62 -10.43 -2.42
CA ALA A 75 -4.24 -10.57 -3.83
C ALA A 75 -5.36 -11.23 -4.65
N ARG A 76 -6.12 -12.14 -4.03
CA ARG A 76 -7.24 -12.86 -4.64
C ARG A 76 -8.58 -12.14 -4.49
N ALA A 77 -8.67 -11.22 -3.53
CA ALA A 77 -9.87 -10.41 -3.26
C ALA A 77 -10.38 -9.72 -4.53
N GLY A 78 -11.70 -9.54 -4.61
CA GLY A 78 -12.31 -8.83 -5.72
C GLY A 78 -11.86 -7.37 -5.77
N ALA A 79 -11.89 -6.76 -6.96
CA ALA A 79 -11.64 -5.32 -7.08
C ALA A 79 -12.66 -4.49 -6.28
N GLY A 80 -13.90 -4.98 -6.12
CA GLY A 80 -14.93 -4.34 -5.29
C GLY A 80 -14.60 -4.38 -3.80
N GLU A 81 -14.22 -5.54 -3.29
CA GLU A 81 -13.88 -5.75 -1.87
C GLU A 81 -12.69 -4.88 -1.43
N ARG A 82 -11.62 -4.80 -2.24
CA ARG A 82 -10.51 -3.90 -1.96
C ARG A 82 -10.93 -2.43 -1.96
N LYS A 83 -11.84 -2.03 -2.86
CA LYS A 83 -12.35 -0.65 -2.94
C LYS A 83 -13.17 -0.30 -1.70
N GLU A 84 -14.00 -1.22 -1.22
CA GLU A 84 -14.82 -1.02 -0.02
C GLU A 84 -13.95 -0.79 1.22
N VAL A 85 -12.94 -1.64 1.42
CA VAL A 85 -11.98 -1.50 2.53
C VAL A 85 -11.18 -0.21 2.40
N THR A 86 -10.75 0.14 1.18
CA THR A 86 -10.05 1.41 0.93
C THR A 86 -10.93 2.60 1.28
N ALA A 87 -12.19 2.61 0.85
CA ALA A 87 -13.14 3.67 1.16
C ALA A 87 -13.42 3.78 2.66
N ALA A 88 -13.58 2.64 3.35
CA ALA A 88 -13.76 2.60 4.80
C ALA A 88 -12.56 3.19 5.54
N LEU A 89 -11.32 2.84 5.13
CA LEU A 89 -10.10 3.37 5.74
C LEU A 89 -9.94 4.88 5.54
N LEU A 90 -10.34 5.41 4.37
CA LEU A 90 -10.35 6.86 4.13
C LEU A 90 -11.38 7.59 4.99
N ALA A 91 -12.55 6.98 5.19
CA ALA A 91 -13.60 7.54 6.02
C ALA A 91 -13.22 7.60 7.52
N LEU A 92 -12.26 6.77 7.96
CA LEU A 92 -11.72 6.81 9.33
C LEU A 92 -10.74 7.97 9.57
N GLY A 93 -10.45 8.78 8.54
CA GLY A 93 -9.59 9.95 8.62
C GLY A 93 -8.14 9.59 8.29
N SER A 94 -7.59 10.33 7.33
CA SER A 94 -6.15 10.40 7.08
C SER A 94 -5.45 10.84 8.37
N LEU A 95 -4.70 9.92 9.00
CA LEU A 95 -3.75 10.19 10.09
C LEU A 95 -2.72 11.24 9.67
#